data_AF-A0A533SGK5-F1
#
_entry.id   AF-A0A533SGK5-F1
#
_cell.length_a   1.000
_cell.length_b   1.000
_cell.length_c   1.000
_cell.angle_alpha   90.00
_cell.angle_beta   90.00
_cell.angle_gamma   90.00
#
_symmetry.space_group_name_H-M   'P 1'
#
loop_
_entity.id
_entity.type
_entity.pdbx_description
1 polymer ?
#
loop_
_entity_poly.entity_id
_entity_poly.type
_entity_poly.pdbx_seq_one_letter_code
_entity_poly.pdbx_strand_id
1 'polypeptide(L)' 'MDLRLTEEQEMLKTSVKDFIAAECPKAMVREMQEDKVGHSPELWKKMADLGWMGLLIPEKYEG' A
#
# COMPACT_ATOMS: atom_id res chain seq x y z
N MET A 1 -19.70 4.48 -20.23
CA MET A 1 -18.97 4.70 -18.96
C MET A 1 -17.50 4.45 -19.25
N ASP A 2 -16.64 5.42 -18.95
CA ASP A 2 -15.19 5.24 -19.06
C ASP A 2 -14.67 4.63 -17.75
N LEU A 3 -13.89 3.56 -17.86
CA LEU A 3 -13.36 2.79 -16.72
C LEU A 3 -11.84 2.93 -16.60
N ARG A 4 -11.22 3.79 -17.42
CA ARG A 4 -9.79 4.08 -17.33
C ARG A 4 -9.50 4.80 -16.02
N LEU A 5 -8.35 4.47 -15.45
CA LEU A 5 -7.83 5.19 -14.29
C LEU A 5 -7.47 6.63 -14.70
N THR A 6 -7.59 7.55 -13.74
CA THR A 6 -7.01 8.89 -13.88
C THR A 6 -5.49 8.80 -13.88
N GLU A 7 -4.82 9.87 -14.30
CA GLU A 7 -3.36 9.95 -14.27
C GLU A 7 -2.80 9.74 -12.85
N GLU A 8 -3.40 10.38 -11.86
CA GLU A 8 -3.05 10.22 -10.44
C GLU A 8 -3.22 8.77 -9.97
N GLN A 9 -4.30 8.10 -10.40
CA GLN A 9 -4.54 6.70 -10.06
C GLN A 9 -3.50 5.75 -10.71
N GLU A 10 -3.07 6.03 -11.95
CA GLU A 10 -1.98 5.25 -12.59
C GLU A 10 -0.63 5.49 -11.92
N MET A 11 -0.34 6.74 -11.51
CA MET A 11 0.86 7.05 -10.73
C MET A 11 0.87 6.31 -9.39
N LEU A 12 -0.25 6.33 -8.65
CA LEU A 12 -0.39 5.61 -7.38
C LEU A 12 -0.23 4.10 -7.59
N LYS A 13 -0.90 3.52 -8.59
CA LYS A 13 -0.78 2.09 -8.92
C LYS A 13 0.65 1.67 -9.23
N THR A 14 1.38 2.50 -9.98
CA THR A 14 2.79 2.24 -10.31
C THR A 14 3.65 2.29 -9.04
N SER A 15 3.50 3.34 -8.22
CA SER A 15 4.22 3.48 -6.95
C SER A 15 3.96 2.31 -6.00
N VAL A 16 2.69 1.89 -5.84
CA VAL A 16 2.31 0.74 -5.01
C VAL A 16 2.96 -0.54 -5.52
N LYS A 17 2.92 -0.77 -6.83
CA LYS A 17 3.48 -1.98 -7.44
C LYS A 17 4.99 -2.08 -7.18
N ASP A 18 5.72 -0.99 -7.40
CA ASP A 18 7.17 -0.97 -7.24
C ASP A 18 7.58 -1.14 -5.77
N PHE A 19 6.87 -0.47 -4.86
CA PHE A 19 7.05 -0.62 -3.41
C PHE A 19 6.84 -2.07 -2.96
N ILE A 20 5.70 -2.70 -3.32
CA ILE A 20 5.41 -4.08 -2.93
C ILE A 20 6.45 -5.06 -3.51
N ALA A 21 6.91 -4.83 -4.74
CA ALA A 21 7.95 -5.65 -5.35
C ALA A 21 9.28 -5.58 -4.59
N ALA A 22 9.62 -4.41 -4.03
CA ALA A 22 10.84 -4.20 -3.26
C ALA A 22 10.71 -4.68 -1.80
N GLU A 23 9.56 -4.43 -1.16
CA GLU A 23 9.42 -4.51 0.30
C GLU A 23 8.65 -5.75 0.77
N CYS A 24 7.94 -6.45 -0.11
CA CYS A 24 7.11 -7.61 0.26
C CYS A 24 7.45 -8.85 -0.59
N PRO A 25 8.64 -9.44 -0.41
CA PRO A 25 9.04 -10.63 -1.15
C PRO A 25 8.15 -11.83 -0.82
N LYS A 26 7.98 -12.76 -1.78
CA LYS A 26 7.13 -13.95 -1.62
C LYS A 26 7.48 -14.81 -0.40
N ALA A 27 8.74 -14.84 0.01
CA ALA A 27 9.18 -15.58 1.20
C ALA A 27 8.57 -14.99 2.48
N MET A 28 8.63 -13.67 2.64
CA MET A 28 8.00 -12.95 3.75
C MET A 28 6.49 -13.18 3.78
N VAL A 29 5.82 -13.13 2.62
CA VAL A 29 4.38 -13.43 2.53
C VAL A 29 4.06 -14.85 3.02
N ARG A 30 4.90 -15.83 2.68
CA ARG A 30 4.72 -17.22 3.10
C ARG A 30 4.92 -17.39 4.61
N GLU A 31 5.91 -16.72 5.18
CA GLU A 31 6.14 -16.71 6.64
C GLU A 31 4.95 -16.08 7.38
N MET A 32 4.44 -14.95 6.87
CA MET A 32 3.28 -14.27 7.45
C MET A 32 1.99 -15.10 7.42
N GLN A 33 1.85 -16.03 6.47
CA GLN A 33 0.67 -16.89 6.40
C GLN A 33 0.49 -17.75 7.67
N GLU A 34 1.59 -18.09 8.34
CA GLU A 34 1.60 -18.89 9.57
C GLU A 34 1.68 -18.02 10.83
N ASP A 35 1.91 -16.72 10.69
CA ASP A 35 1.93 -15.74 11.78
C ASP A 35 0.51 -15.45 12.28
N LYS A 36 0.31 -15.49 13.60
CA LYS A 36 -0.97 -15.17 14.25
C LYS A 36 -1.38 -13.71 14.07
N VAL A 37 -0.42 -12.80 13.89
CA VAL A 37 -0.64 -11.36 13.68
C VAL A 37 -0.92 -11.06 12.20
N GLY A 38 -0.31 -11.82 11.29
CA GLY A 38 -0.60 -11.79 9.85
C GLY A 38 -0.22 -10.50 9.11
N HIS A 39 0.52 -9.58 9.75
CA HIS A 39 1.02 -8.36 9.12
C HIS A 39 2.34 -7.93 9.78
N SER A 40 3.18 -7.19 9.03
CA SER A 40 4.40 -6.56 9.58
C SER A 40 4.10 -5.11 9.97
N PRO A 41 4.29 -4.75 11.25
CA PRO A 41 4.25 -3.35 11.70
C PRO A 41 5.25 -2.45 10.95
N GLU A 42 6.41 -2.99 10.58
CA GLU A 42 7.45 -2.27 9.85
C GLU A 42 7.00 -1.95 8.42
N LEU A 43 6.43 -2.92 7.71
CA LEU A 43 5.88 -2.70 6.36
C LEU A 43 4.72 -1.70 6.41
N TRP A 44 3.85 -1.82 7.42
CA TRP A 44 2.74 -0.90 7.62
C TRP A 44 3.21 0.53 7.87
N LYS A 45 4.26 0.70 8.69
CA LYS A 45 4.87 2.01 8.94
C LYS A 45 5.43 2.62 7.65
N LYS A 46 6.12 1.84 6.81
CA LYS A 46 6.62 2.33 5.52
C LYS A 46 5.49 2.82 4.60
N MET A 47 4.36 2.10 4.56
CA MET A 47 3.17 2.54 3.80
C MET A 47 2.56 3.83 4.37
N ALA A 48 2.57 3.99 5.69
CA ALA A 48 2.09 5.21 6.34
C ALA A 48 3.01 6.42 6.06
N ASP A 49 4.33 6.21 6.04
CA ASP A 49 5.32 7.25 5.71
C ASP A 49 5.16 7.74 4.24
N LEU A 50 4.61 6.90 3.36
CA LEU A 50 4.24 7.25 1.97
C LEU A 50 2.88 7.97 1.88
N GLY A 51 2.19 8.19 3.00
CA GLY A 51 0.90 8.89 3.05
C GLY A 51 -0.31 8.05 2.65
N TRP A 52 -0.16 6.75 2.38
CA TRP A 52 -1.24 5.95 1.82
C TRP A 52 -2.43 5.75 2.76
N MET A 53 -2.21 5.85 4.08
CA MET A 53 -3.30 5.76 5.06
C MET A 53 -4.23 6.98 4.99
N GLY A 54 -3.72 8.13 4.55
CA GLY A 54 -4.50 9.35 4.34
C GLY A 54 -5.46 9.27 3.15
N LEU A 55 -5.15 8.44 2.14
CA LEU A 55 -5.99 8.29 0.93
C LEU A 55 -7.43 7.83 1.20
N LEU A 56 -7.66 7.18 2.34
CA LEU A 56 -8.99 6.72 2.76
C LEU A 56 -9.76 7.79 3.56
N ILE A 57 -9.09 8.88 3.90
CA ILE A 57 -9.62 9.97 4.71
C ILE A 57 -9.94 11.13 3.76
N PRO A 58 -11.15 11.70 3.81
CA PRO A 58 -11.45 12.90 3.04
C PRO A 58 -10.56 14.10 3.41
N GLU A 59 -10.20 14.92 2.42
CA GLU A 59 -9.37 16.14 2.57
C GLU A 59 -9.80 17.08 3.69
N LYS A 60 -11.12 17.17 3.96
CA LYS A 60 -11.66 17.99 5.06
C LYS A 60 -11.21 17.56 6.47
N TYR A 61 -10.65 16.36 6.59
CA TYR A 61 -10.05 15.83 7.82
C TYR A 61 -8.53 15.72 7.68
N GLU A 62 -7.93 16.48 6.77
CA GLU A 62 -6.49 16.50 6.49
C GLU A 62 -5.97 15.17 5.91
N GLY A 63 -6.84 14.47 5.17
CA GLY A 63 -6.52 13.26 4.40
C GLY A 63 -6.30 13.54 2.93
#